data_AF-A0A316PSW7-F1
#
_entry.id   AF-A0A316PSW7-F1
#
_cell.length_a   1.000
_cell.length_b   1.000
_cell.length_c   1.000
_cell.angle_alpha   90.00
_cell.angle_beta   90.00
_cell.angle_gamma   90.00
#
_symmetry.space_group_name_H-M   'P 1'
#
loop_
_entity.id
_entity.type
_entity.pdbx_description
1 polymer ?
#
loop_
_entity_poly.entity_id
_entity_poly.type
_entity_poly.pdbx_seq_one_letter_code
_entity_poly.pdbx_strand_id
1 'polypeptide(L)' 'MTENNVCQNCVHYRQHYIKAGRSYRSIRKGHCVYPRLKNRENETPACAHFKARPPKEDSGSQ' A
#
# COMPACT_ATOMS: atom_id res chain seq x y z
N MET A 1 20.49 7.78 -2.16
CA MET A 1 19.32 8.49 -1.62
C MET A 1 18.21 8.26 -2.64
N THR A 2 17.23 7.39 -2.43
CA THR A 2 16.35 7.29 -1.25
C THR A 2 15.79 5.86 -1.21
N GLU A 3 15.92 5.17 -0.07
CA GLU A 3 15.18 3.93 0.18
C GLU A 3 13.69 4.16 -0.09
N ASN A 4 13.13 3.31 -0.97
CA ASN A 4 11.84 3.48 -1.65
C ASN A 4 10.65 3.48 -0.67
N ASN A 5 10.44 4.59 0.04
CA ASN A 5 9.23 4.89 0.81
C ASN A 5 8.09 5.15 -0.17
N VAL A 6 7.59 4.10 -0.81
CA VAL A 6 6.45 4.14 -1.72
C VAL A 6 5.14 4.01 -0.94
N CYS A 7 4.06 4.53 -1.51
CA CYS A 7 2.74 4.46 -0.90
C CYS A 7 2.37 3.01 -0.53
N GLN A 8 2.72 2.02 -1.35
CA GLN A 8 2.48 0.60 -1.06
C GLN A 8 2.99 0.12 0.31
N ASN A 9 4.10 0.69 0.80
CA ASN A 9 4.71 0.32 2.08
C ASN A 9 4.13 1.09 3.27
N CYS A 10 3.15 1.98 3.04
CA CYS A 10 2.52 2.78 4.08
C CYS A 10 1.33 2.04 4.73
N VAL A 11 1.19 2.14 6.05
CA VAL A 11 0.00 1.64 6.78
C VAL A 11 -1.29 2.32 6.33
N HIS A 12 -1.20 3.57 5.86
CA HIS A 12 -2.35 4.38 5.45
C HIS A 12 -2.78 4.13 4.00
N TYR A 13 -1.96 3.46 3.20
CA TYR A 13 -2.28 3.18 1.81
C TYR A 13 -3.19 1.95 1.69
N ARG A 14 -4.21 2.08 0.84
CA ARG A 14 -5.15 1.01 0.51
C ARG A 14 -5.06 0.73 -0.97
N GLN A 15 -4.46 -0.42 -1.28
CA GLN A 15 -4.37 -0.99 -2.61
C GLN A 15 -5.76 -1.37 -3.10
N HIS A 16 -6.15 -0.92 -4.30
CA HIS A 16 -7.37 -1.43 -4.93
C HIS A 16 -7.10 -2.76 -5.62
N TYR A 17 -8.13 -3.60 -5.60
CA TYR A 17 -8.16 -4.88 -6.25
C TYR A 17 -9.37 -4.93 -7.17
N ILE A 18 -9.20 -5.51 -8.34
CA ILE A 18 -10.30 -5.78 -9.27
C ILE A 18 -10.54 -7.27 -9.35
N LYS A 19 -11.79 -7.65 -9.60
CA LYS A 19 -12.15 -9.04 -9.87
C LYS A 19 -11.69 -9.40 -11.28
N ALA A 20 -10.77 -10.35 -11.39
CA ALA A 20 -10.28 -10.89 -12.65
C ALA A 20 -10.65 -12.39 -12.70
N GLY A 21 -11.82 -12.69 -13.28
CA GLY A 21 -12.36 -14.05 -13.32
C GLY A 21 -12.67 -14.59 -11.92
N ARG A 22 -11.91 -15.60 -11.50
CA ARG A 22 -12.07 -16.27 -10.19
C ARG A 22 -11.20 -15.71 -9.07
N SER A 23 -10.31 -14.75 -9.37
CA SER A 23 -9.41 -14.17 -8.38
C SER A 23 -9.48 -12.65 -8.35
N TYR A 24 -8.91 -12.05 -7.30
CA TYR A 24 -8.75 -10.61 -7.18
C TYR A 24 -7.31 -10.25 -7.52
N ARG A 25 -7.10 -9.27 -8.40
CA ARG A 25 -5.76 -8.79 -8.77
C ARG A 25 -5.58 -7.37 -8.31
N SER A 26 -4.43 -7.08 -7.70
CA SER A 26 -4.03 -5.71 -7.35
C SER A 26 -3.82 -4.92 -8.63
N ILE A 27 -4.41 -3.73 -8.70
CA ILE A 27 -4.21 -2.79 -9.80
C ILE A 27 -3.22 -1.70 -9.40
N ARG A 28 -2.66 -0.93 -10.35
CA ARG A 28 -1.80 0.21 -9.98
C ARG A 28 -2.53 1.34 -9.24
N LYS A 29 -3.85 1.27 -9.06
CA LYS A 29 -4.62 2.29 -8.33
C LYS A 29 -4.81 1.94 -6.86
N GLY A 30 -4.75 2.96 -6.03
CA GLY A 30 -5.14 2.91 -4.64
C GLY A 30 -5.38 4.32 -4.11
N HIS A 31 -5.45 4.43 -2.79
CA HIS A 31 -5.63 5.71 -2.13
C HIS A 31 -5.00 5.69 -0.74
N CYS A 32 -4.56 6.85 -0.27
CA CYS A 32 -4.18 7.01 1.13
C CYS A 32 -5.42 7.41 1.93
N VAL A 33 -5.74 6.63 2.96
CA VAL A 33 -6.85 6.93 3.89
C VAL A 33 -6.58 8.21 4.67
N TYR A 34 -5.30 8.50 4.95
CA TYR A 34 -4.84 9.74 5.57
C TYR A 34 -3.73 10.34 4.69
N PRO A 35 -3.84 11.60 4.21
CA PRO A 35 -4.89 12.61 4.45
C PRO A 35 -6.08 12.53 3.47
N ARG A 36 -6.54 11.34 3.09
CA ARG A 36 -7.63 11.10 2.10
C ARG A 36 -7.27 11.42 0.65
N LEU A 37 -6.07 11.06 0.22
CA LEU A 37 -5.62 11.25 -1.17
C LEU A 37 -6.18 10.13 -2.06
N LYS A 38 -7.17 10.44 -2.89
CA LYS A 38 -7.95 9.48 -3.69
C LYS A 38 -7.24 8.98 -4.97
N ASN A 39 -6.14 9.59 -5.38
CA ASN A 39 -5.37 9.25 -6.58
C ASN A 39 -3.90 8.94 -6.24
N ARG A 40 -3.63 7.73 -5.76
CA ARG A 40 -2.25 7.29 -5.49
C ARG A 40 -1.98 5.93 -6.14
N GLU A 41 -0.82 5.79 -6.75
CA GLU A 41 -0.36 4.51 -7.28
C GLU A 41 0.55 3.82 -6.27
N ASN A 42 0.68 2.51 -6.41
CA ASN A 42 1.48 1.69 -5.49
C ASN A 42 2.96 2.09 -5.54
N GLU A 43 3.46 2.43 -6.73
CA GLU A 43 4.83 2.86 -7.00
C GLU A 43 5.07 4.36 -6.71
N THR A 44 4.01 5.13 -6.43
CA THR A 44 4.14 6.56 -6.13
C THR A 44 4.92 6.76 -4.83
N PRO A 45 5.87 7.72 -4.77
CA PRO A 45 6.50 8.13 -3.52
C PRO A 45 5.46 8.46 -2.45
N ALA A 46 5.71 8.02 -1.23
CA ALA A 46 4.81 8.24 -0.12
C ALA A 46 4.69 9.74 0.22
N CYS A 47 3.53 10.10 0.76
CA CYS A 47 3.30 11.47 1.24
C CYS A 47 4.07 11.74 2.55
N ALA A 48 4.11 13.00 2.98
CA ALA A 48 4.73 13.42 4.24
C ALA A 48 4.22 12.67 5.49
N HIS A 49 3.00 12.10 5.44
CA HIS A 49 2.43 11.28 6.50
C HIS A 49 2.75 9.78 6.34
N PHE A 50 3.84 9.43 5.66
CA PHE A 50 4.27 8.05 5.52
C PHE A 50 4.51 7.42 6.88
N LYS A 51 3.93 6.24 7.07
CA LYS A 51 4.22 5.38 8.21
C LYS A 51 4.46 3.99 7.67
N ALA A 52 5.71 3.54 7.78
CA ALA A 52 6.10 2.21 7.35
C ALA A 52 5.19 1.17 8.04
N ARG A 53 4.69 0.21 7.27
CA ARG A 53 3.98 -0.93 7.82
C ARG A 53 4.96 -1.78 8.63
N PRO A 54 4.58 -2.24 9.84
CA PRO A 54 5.43 -3.19 10.54
C PRO A 54 5.65 -4.41 9.64
N PRO A 55 6.86 -4.99 9.62
CA PRO A 55 7.06 -6.26 8.96
C PRO A 55 6.01 -7.22 9.52
N LYS A 56 5.36 -8.00 8.65
CA LYS A 56 4.54 -9.10 9.14
C LYS A 56 5.52 -10.02 9.84
N GLU A 57 5.58 -9.95 11.16
CA GLU A 57 6.15 -11.01 11.96
C GLU A 57 5.34 -12.24 11.56
N ASP A 58 5.98 -13.14 10.83
CA ASP A 58 5.48 -14.48 10.60
C ASP A 58 5.36 -15.08 12.00
N SER A 59 4.18 -14.97 12.60
CA SER A 59 3.82 -15.76 13.76
C SER A 59 3.68 -17.20 13.27
N GLY A 60 4.83 -17.81 12.97
CA GLY A 60 5.03 -19.23 13.19
C GLY A 60 4.71 -19.47 14.66
N SER A 61 3.47 -19.87 14.92
CA SER A 61 3.12 -20.57 16.14
C SER A 61 2.84 -22.00 15.70
N GLN A 62 3.87 -22.80 15.97
CA GLN A 62 3.87 -24.22 16.34
C GLN A 62 2.52 -24.92 16.42
#